data_AF-A0A4U5MZZ0-F1
#
_entry.id   AF-A0A4U5MZZ0-F1
#
_cell.length_a   1.000
_cell.length_b   1.000
_cell.length_c   1.000
_cell.angle_alpha   90.00
_cell.angle_beta   90.00
_cell.angle_gamma   90.00
#
_symmetry.space_group_name_H-M   'P 1'
#
loop_
_entity.id
_entity.type
_entity.pdbx_description
1 polymer ?
#
loop_
_entity_poly.entity_id
_entity_poly.type
_entity_poly.pdbx_seq_one_letter_code
_entity_poly.pdbx_strand_id
1 'polypeptide(L)'
;LRLLQVTNFIICALDHETYQFSVLQGLPVFHDPSTQRNTSFDDCHFGTACFQRVTKVKSRMVWKILKLGYNVLLSDVDVYWFGNPLPLLYSFRPGVLVAQLDEYNDSSTVAAMEKVVKHAATSNLSEQPSFYDTLCGEGGSYRISDNSCVEPETNLTVHFLDRNLFPNGAYINLWQKKNVKKTCMMKGCLVLHNNWISGRMKKLDRRIVSGLWEYDTSRMCLQR
;
A
#
# COMPACT_ATOMS: atom_id res chain seq x y z
N LEU A 1 -6.00 5.87 -11.93
CA LEU A 1 -5.85 4.61 -12.69
C LEU A 1 -6.24 4.73 -14.17
N ARG A 2 -7.44 5.23 -14.53
CA ARG A 2 -7.85 5.43 -15.94
C ARG A 2 -6.85 6.25 -16.77
N LEU A 3 -6.38 7.38 -16.23
CA LEU A 3 -5.36 8.24 -16.88
C LEU A 3 -4.01 7.52 -17.09
N LEU A 4 -3.75 6.44 -16.33
CA LEU A 4 -2.53 5.64 -16.42
C LEU A 4 -2.74 4.38 -17.27
N GLN A 5 -3.93 4.20 -17.87
CA GLN A 5 -4.33 3.03 -18.64
C GLN A 5 -4.26 1.71 -17.85
N VAL A 6 -4.42 1.79 -16.53
CA VAL A 6 -4.55 0.60 -15.66
C VAL A 6 -6.02 0.20 -15.58
N THR A 7 -6.36 -0.92 -16.22
CA THR A 7 -7.74 -1.42 -16.35
C THR A 7 -8.03 -2.64 -15.48
N ASN A 8 -6.99 -3.38 -15.08
CA ASN A 8 -7.05 -4.58 -14.26
C ASN A 8 -6.87 -4.25 -12.77
N PHE A 9 -7.87 -3.63 -12.17
CA PHE A 9 -7.87 -3.33 -10.73
C PHE A 9 -9.15 -3.86 -10.06
N ILE A 10 -9.05 -4.09 -8.75
CA ILE A 10 -10.19 -4.38 -7.89
C ILE A 10 -10.07 -3.54 -6.62
N ILE A 11 -11.19 -2.97 -6.17
CA ILE A 11 -11.26 -2.22 -4.92
C ILE A 11 -11.58 -3.18 -3.79
N CYS A 12 -10.74 -3.20 -2.77
CA CYS A 12 -11.09 -3.80 -1.49
C CYS A 12 -11.86 -2.77 -0.65
N ALA A 13 -13.16 -2.96 -0.50
CA ALA A 13 -13.95 -2.17 0.43
C ALA A 13 -13.85 -2.80 1.83
N LEU A 14 -13.36 -2.00 2.79
CA LEU A 14 -13.21 -2.42 4.19
C LEU A 14 -14.46 -2.14 5.04
N ASP A 15 -15.38 -1.34 4.51
CA ASP A 15 -16.63 -0.94 5.12
C ASP A 15 -17.77 -0.97 4.09
N HIS A 16 -19.01 -0.96 4.60
CA HIS A 16 -20.20 -1.11 3.77
C HIS A 16 -20.46 0.12 2.88
N GLU A 17 -20.19 1.33 3.37
CA GLU A 17 -20.43 2.58 2.64
C GLU A 17 -19.53 2.66 1.41
N THR A 18 -18.24 2.37 1.56
CA THR A 18 -17.27 2.29 0.46
C THR A 18 -17.65 1.21 -0.55
N TYR A 19 -18.16 0.07 -0.09
CA TYR A 19 -18.64 -0.98 -0.97
C TYR A 19 -19.83 -0.51 -1.81
N GLN A 20 -20.88 0.02 -1.16
CA GLN A 20 -22.07 0.52 -1.83
C GLN A 20 -21.73 1.63 -2.82
N PHE A 21 -20.91 2.60 -2.40
CA PHE A 21 -20.44 3.68 -3.28
C PHE A 21 -19.74 3.11 -4.51
N SER A 22 -18.81 2.17 -4.34
CA SER A 22 -18.07 1.57 -5.44
C SER A 22 -18.97 0.82 -6.42
N VAL A 23 -19.97 0.08 -5.92
CA VAL A 23 -20.99 -0.58 -6.74
C VAL A 23 -21.79 0.44 -7.55
N LEU A 24 -22.26 1.52 -6.91
CA LEU A 24 -23.02 2.58 -7.58
C LEU A 24 -22.20 3.32 -8.65
N GLN A 25 -20.89 3.42 -8.47
CA GLN A 25 -19.97 3.98 -9.46
C GLN A 25 -19.57 2.98 -10.57
N GLY A 26 -20.09 1.75 -10.56
CA GLY A 26 -19.75 0.71 -11.52
C GLY A 26 -18.28 0.25 -11.43
N LEU A 27 -17.69 0.35 -10.24
CA LEU A 27 -16.29 -0.03 -10.01
C LEU A 27 -16.20 -1.52 -9.63
N PRO A 28 -15.16 -2.23 -10.11
CA PRO A 28 -14.90 -3.60 -9.66
C PRO A 28 -14.51 -3.57 -8.18
N VAL A 29 -15.38 -4.08 -7.31
CA VAL A 29 -15.22 -4.02 -5.86
C VAL A 29 -15.51 -5.37 -5.21
N PHE A 30 -14.75 -5.70 -4.16
CA PHE A 30 -14.96 -6.84 -3.28
C PHE A 30 -15.02 -6.36 -1.83
N HIS A 31 -15.95 -6.93 -1.06
CA HIS A 31 -16.06 -6.71 0.38
C HIS A 31 -15.71 -8.02 1.09
N ASP A 32 -14.69 -8.00 1.96
CA ASP A 32 -14.28 -9.18 2.72
C ASP A 32 -15.36 -9.52 3.77
N PRO A 33 -15.98 -10.72 3.75
CA PRO A 33 -17.00 -11.08 4.74
C PRO A 33 -16.50 -11.04 6.19
N SER A 34 -15.17 -11.08 6.40
CA SER A 34 -14.53 -11.03 7.72
C SER A 34 -14.33 -9.61 8.26
N THR A 35 -14.61 -8.55 7.49
CA THR A 35 -14.57 -7.18 8.01
C THR A 35 -15.78 -6.91 8.91
N GLN A 36 -15.53 -6.31 10.08
CA GLN A 36 -16.59 -5.98 11.01
C GLN A 36 -17.40 -4.80 10.47
N ARG A 37 -18.72 -4.98 10.39
CA ARG A 37 -19.67 -3.99 9.86
C ARG A 37 -19.72 -2.67 10.63
N ASN A 38 -19.20 -2.63 11.87
CA ASN A 38 -19.28 -1.49 12.79
C ASN A 38 -17.90 -1.01 13.25
N THR A 39 -16.97 -0.85 12.30
CA THR A 39 -15.65 -0.30 12.63
C THR A 39 -15.76 1.23 12.67
N SER A 40 -15.72 1.83 13.86
CA SER A 40 -15.70 3.29 14.02
C SER A 40 -14.46 3.88 13.35
N PHE A 41 -14.65 4.80 12.41
CA PHE A 41 -13.55 5.46 11.69
C PHE A 41 -12.68 6.32 12.61
N ASP A 42 -13.25 6.86 13.69
CA ASP A 42 -12.54 7.75 14.62
C ASP A 42 -11.70 6.96 15.64
N ASP A 43 -12.15 5.75 16.02
CA ASP A 43 -11.47 4.90 16.99
C ASP A 43 -10.39 4.00 16.36
N CYS A 44 -10.37 3.88 15.02
CA CYS A 44 -9.46 2.99 14.30
C CYS A 44 -8.18 3.71 13.79
N HIS A 45 -7.38 4.26 14.69
CA HIS A 45 -6.12 4.95 14.35
C HIS A 45 -4.87 4.08 14.61
N PHE A 46 -3.71 4.52 14.09
CA PHE A 46 -2.43 3.81 14.20
C PHE A 46 -2.13 3.41 15.65
N GLY A 47 -1.74 2.15 15.84
CA GLY A 47 -1.42 1.58 17.15
C GLY A 47 -2.60 0.92 17.89
N THR A 48 -3.85 1.09 17.42
CA THR A 48 -5.02 0.43 18.03
C THR A 48 -5.19 -1.02 17.57
N ALA A 49 -5.85 -1.85 18.39
CA ALA A 49 -6.23 -3.21 18.01
C ALA A 49 -7.14 -3.26 16.77
N CYS A 50 -7.95 -2.22 16.58
CA CYS A 50 -8.73 -2.04 15.35
C CYS A 50 -7.83 -1.88 14.14
N PHE A 51 -6.86 -0.96 14.19
CA PHE A 51 -5.93 -0.72 13.10
C PHE A 51 -5.13 -1.98 12.75
N GLN A 52 -4.63 -2.70 13.75
CA GLN A 52 -3.97 -4.00 13.55
C GLN A 52 -4.87 -5.02 12.85
N ARG A 53 -6.17 -5.10 13.21
CA ARG A 53 -7.13 -6.02 12.59
C ARG A 53 -7.40 -5.65 11.13
N VAL A 54 -7.55 -4.36 10.84
CA VAL A 54 -7.79 -3.84 9.48
C VAL A 54 -6.56 -4.02 8.59
N THR A 55 -5.34 -3.79 9.09
CA THR A 55 -4.12 -4.03 8.30
C THR A 55 -4.01 -5.50 7.91
N LYS A 56 -4.35 -6.43 8.81
CA LYS A 56 -4.35 -7.88 8.52
C LYS A 56 -5.29 -8.28 7.37
N VAL A 57 -6.34 -7.50 7.08
CA VAL A 57 -7.24 -7.76 5.93
C VAL A 57 -6.49 -7.61 4.61
N LYS A 58 -5.63 -6.57 4.50
CA LYS A 58 -4.88 -6.26 3.28
C LYS A 58 -4.03 -7.45 2.86
N SER A 59 -3.27 -8.02 3.79
CA SER A 59 -2.37 -9.11 3.45
C SER A 59 -3.07 -10.44 3.23
N ARG A 60 -4.14 -10.73 3.96
CA ARG A 60 -4.99 -11.90 3.66
C ARG A 60 -5.55 -11.83 2.24
N MET A 61 -5.94 -10.65 1.77
CA MET A 61 -6.44 -10.48 0.41
C MET A 61 -5.37 -10.69 -0.63
N VAL A 62 -4.20 -10.07 -0.46
CA VAL A 62 -3.06 -10.29 -1.36
C VAL A 62 -2.69 -11.78 -1.40
N TRP A 63 -2.62 -12.45 -0.25
CA TRP A 63 -2.37 -13.89 -0.18
C TRP A 63 -3.40 -14.73 -0.95
N LYS A 64 -4.70 -14.43 -0.80
CA LYS A 64 -5.76 -15.13 -1.55
C LYS A 64 -5.60 -14.94 -3.06
N ILE A 65 -5.29 -13.73 -3.52
CA ILE A 65 -5.14 -13.44 -4.95
C ILE A 65 -3.88 -14.11 -5.53
N LEU A 66 -2.78 -14.10 -4.77
CA LEU A 66 -1.56 -14.80 -5.18
C LEU A 66 -1.78 -16.33 -5.29
N LYS A 67 -2.57 -16.92 -4.38
CA LYS A 67 -2.95 -18.35 -4.46
C LYS A 67 -3.77 -18.71 -5.70
N LEU A 68 -4.45 -17.74 -6.31
CA LEU A 68 -5.17 -17.91 -7.57
C LEU A 68 -4.24 -17.80 -8.80
N GLY A 69 -2.94 -17.58 -8.60
CA GLY A 69 -1.93 -17.52 -9.67
C GLY A 69 -1.75 -16.14 -10.30
N TYR A 70 -2.31 -15.08 -9.70
CA TYR A 70 -2.14 -13.72 -10.21
C TYR A 70 -0.95 -13.00 -9.59
N ASN A 71 -0.31 -12.13 -10.37
CA ASN A 71 0.59 -11.10 -9.85
C ASN A 71 -0.25 -9.96 -9.25
N VAL A 72 0.14 -9.50 -8.05
CA VAL A 72 -0.65 -8.52 -7.28
C VAL A 72 0.17 -7.27 -7.02
N LEU A 73 -0.40 -6.11 -7.36
CA LEU A 73 0.05 -4.82 -6.87
C LEU A 73 -0.99 -4.28 -5.88
N LEU A 74 -0.64 -4.27 -4.59
CA LEU A 74 -1.46 -3.65 -3.56
C LEU A 74 -1.12 -2.15 -3.48
N SER A 75 -2.15 -1.31 -3.41
CA SER A 75 -2.00 0.13 -3.21
C SER A 75 -2.95 0.64 -2.15
N ASP A 76 -2.45 1.49 -1.27
CA ASP A 76 -3.28 2.24 -0.34
C ASP A 76 -4.02 3.38 -1.07
N VAL A 77 -5.12 3.84 -0.47
CA VAL A 77 -5.99 4.91 -1.01
C VAL A 77 -5.35 6.30 -0.93
N ASP A 78 -4.26 6.43 -0.19
CA ASP A 78 -3.49 7.66 -0.03
C ASP A 78 -2.13 7.57 -0.73
N VAL A 79 -2.06 6.76 -1.79
CA VAL A 79 -0.95 6.68 -2.74
C VAL A 79 -1.30 7.48 -4.00
N TYR A 80 -0.41 8.37 -4.40
CA TYR A 80 -0.53 9.19 -5.60
C TYR A 80 0.33 8.64 -6.71
N TRP A 81 -0.20 8.67 -7.93
CA TRP A 81 0.42 8.06 -9.09
C TRP A 81 0.67 9.14 -10.14
N PHE A 82 1.93 9.37 -10.49
CA PHE A 82 2.35 10.36 -11.49
C PHE A 82 2.73 9.71 -12.83
N GLY A 83 2.95 8.40 -12.82
CA GLY A 83 3.20 7.58 -14.01
C GLY A 83 2.66 6.18 -13.82
N ASN A 84 2.63 5.39 -14.89
CA ASN A 84 2.27 3.98 -14.82
C ASN A 84 3.50 3.18 -14.36
N PRO A 85 3.52 2.58 -13.15
CA PRO A 85 4.67 1.81 -12.68
C PRO A 85 4.68 0.38 -13.22
N LEU A 86 3.59 -0.09 -13.85
CA LEU A 86 3.47 -1.48 -14.29
C LEU A 86 4.61 -1.91 -15.24
N PRO A 87 5.05 -1.11 -16.25
CA PRO A 87 6.16 -1.51 -17.10
C PRO A 87 7.45 -1.80 -16.31
N LEU A 88 7.74 -1.00 -15.28
CA LEU A 88 8.88 -1.24 -14.39
C LEU A 88 8.64 -2.47 -13.52
N LEU A 89 7.46 -2.61 -12.94
CA LEU A 89 7.13 -3.75 -12.06
C LEU A 89 7.13 -5.09 -12.80
N TYR A 90 6.74 -5.11 -14.08
CA TYR A 90 6.80 -6.29 -14.93
C TYR A 90 8.23 -6.66 -15.38
N SER A 91 9.21 -5.75 -15.23
CA SER A 91 10.61 -6.06 -15.56
C SER A 91 11.28 -6.98 -14.54
N PHE A 92 10.72 -7.11 -13.34
CA PHE A 92 11.22 -8.03 -12.33
C PHE A 92 10.86 -9.48 -12.69
N ARG A 93 11.73 -10.41 -12.30
CA ARG A 93 11.54 -11.85 -12.58
C ARG A 93 10.36 -12.40 -11.75
N PRO A 94 9.72 -13.50 -12.20
CA PRO A 94 8.77 -14.22 -11.37
C PRO A 94 9.37 -14.60 -10.01
N GLY A 95 8.54 -14.58 -8.96
CA GLY A 95 8.98 -14.92 -7.61
C GLY A 95 9.73 -13.80 -6.87
N VAL A 96 9.68 -12.56 -7.37
CA VAL A 96 10.20 -11.38 -6.67
C VAL A 96 9.03 -10.63 -6.02
N LEU A 97 9.08 -10.40 -4.70
CA LEU A 97 8.29 -9.30 -4.13
C LEU A 97 9.01 -7.99 -4.33
N VAL A 98 8.24 -7.02 -4.76
CA VAL A 98 8.64 -5.65 -4.89
C VAL A 98 7.79 -4.84 -3.93
N ALA A 99 8.41 -4.08 -3.04
CA ALA A 99 7.60 -3.24 -2.15
C ALA A 99 8.31 -1.97 -1.67
N GLN A 100 7.45 -1.02 -1.30
CA GLN A 100 7.79 0.28 -0.74
C GLN A 100 7.77 0.20 0.79
N LEU A 101 8.81 0.73 1.44
CA LEU A 101 9.11 0.41 2.83
C LEU A 101 9.50 1.61 3.66
N ASP A 102 9.09 1.54 4.92
CA ASP A 102 9.50 2.50 5.94
C ASP A 102 10.89 2.14 6.50
N GLU A 103 11.15 0.86 6.75
CA GLU A 103 12.45 0.20 6.78
C GLU A 103 12.37 -1.06 5.91
N TYR A 104 13.49 -1.42 5.25
CA TYR A 104 13.76 -2.38 4.14
C TYR A 104 12.98 -3.74 4.19
N ASN A 105 12.89 -4.66 3.21
CA ASN A 105 11.75 -5.68 3.11
C ASN A 105 12.12 -7.11 2.72
N ASP A 106 11.21 -8.10 2.83
CA ASP A 106 11.24 -9.29 1.92
C ASP A 106 9.81 -9.77 1.39
N SER A 107 9.59 -10.66 0.38
CA SER A 107 8.63 -11.82 0.28
C SER A 107 8.69 -12.69 -1.03
N SER A 108 8.43 -14.01 -0.89
CA SER A 108 8.29 -15.21 -1.76
C SER A 108 6.85 -15.51 -1.75
N THR A 109 6.19 -14.83 -2.68
CA THR A 109 5.21 -13.89 -2.21
C THR A 109 4.07 -14.57 -1.46
N VAL A 110 3.70 -15.80 -1.81
CA VAL A 110 2.67 -16.58 -1.11
C VAL A 110 3.15 -17.13 0.24
N ALA A 111 4.29 -17.84 0.30
CA ALA A 111 4.78 -18.48 1.52
C ALA A 111 5.25 -17.45 2.55
N ALA A 112 5.97 -16.44 2.08
CA ALA A 112 6.32 -15.29 2.88
C ALA A 112 5.09 -14.49 3.33
N MET A 113 4.10 -14.25 2.46
CA MET A 113 2.87 -13.61 2.90
C MET A 113 2.09 -14.47 3.89
N GLU A 114 2.14 -15.80 3.76
CA GLU A 114 1.56 -16.70 4.76
C GLU A 114 2.26 -16.57 6.12
N LYS A 115 3.59 -16.45 6.14
CA LYS A 115 4.36 -16.14 7.36
C LYS A 115 3.96 -14.78 7.94
N VAL A 116 3.84 -13.74 7.13
CA VAL A 116 3.41 -12.41 7.57
C VAL A 116 1.99 -12.44 8.14
N VAL A 117 1.06 -13.12 7.48
CA VAL A 117 -0.33 -13.27 7.99
C VAL A 117 -0.33 -14.02 9.32
N LYS A 118 0.48 -15.08 9.48
CA LYS A 118 0.61 -15.84 10.74
C LYS A 118 1.24 -14.99 11.85
N HIS A 119 2.35 -14.31 11.58
CA HIS A 119 3.04 -13.44 12.54
C HIS A 119 2.15 -12.26 12.95
N ALA A 120 1.52 -11.60 11.97
CA ALA A 120 0.60 -10.51 12.24
C ALA A 120 -0.57 -10.99 13.09
N ALA A 121 -1.09 -12.21 12.91
CA ALA A 121 -2.17 -12.73 13.76
C ALA A 121 -1.79 -12.79 15.26
N THR A 122 -0.52 -13.03 15.59
CA THR A 122 -0.01 -13.14 16.97
C THR A 122 0.65 -11.87 17.52
N SER A 123 0.92 -10.87 16.67
CA SER A 123 1.64 -9.64 17.02
C SER A 123 0.70 -8.44 17.29
N ASN A 124 1.17 -7.52 18.14
CA ASN A 124 0.59 -6.20 18.39
C ASN A 124 1.20 -5.11 17.47
N LEU A 125 2.11 -5.47 16.56
CA LEU A 125 2.68 -4.53 15.60
C LEU A 125 1.77 -4.34 14.40
N SER A 126 1.91 -3.20 13.72
CA SER A 126 1.37 -3.03 12.38
C SER A 126 2.09 -3.96 11.40
N GLU A 127 1.43 -4.28 10.30
CA GLU A 127 1.91 -5.30 9.38
C GLU A 127 3.21 -4.92 8.66
N GLN A 128 3.41 -3.63 8.33
CA GLN A 128 4.57 -3.14 7.56
C GLN A 128 5.93 -3.42 8.23
N PRO A 129 6.15 -3.11 9.52
CA PRO A 129 7.34 -3.58 10.24
C PRO A 129 7.50 -5.10 10.30
N SER A 130 6.37 -5.82 10.38
CA SER A 130 6.39 -7.30 10.42
C SER A 130 6.86 -7.89 9.10
N PHE A 131 6.64 -7.21 7.96
CA PHE A 131 7.20 -7.65 6.68
C PHE A 131 8.72 -7.64 6.74
N TYR A 132 9.38 -6.56 7.18
CA TYR A 132 10.85 -6.51 7.15
C TYR A 132 11.51 -7.64 7.93
N ASP A 133 11.21 -7.74 9.22
CA ASP A 133 11.90 -8.66 10.12
C ASP A 133 11.61 -10.12 9.78
N THR A 134 10.38 -10.42 9.34
CA THR A 134 9.99 -11.79 8.97
C THR A 134 10.76 -12.29 7.75
N LEU A 135 11.21 -11.37 6.90
CA LEU A 135 11.52 -11.66 5.52
C LEU A 135 13.02 -11.39 5.24
N CYS A 136 13.56 -10.26 5.71
CA CYS A 136 15.01 -10.00 5.68
C CYS A 136 15.71 -10.39 6.98
N GLY A 137 15.00 -10.95 7.96
CA GLY A 137 15.55 -11.20 9.28
C GLY A 137 15.67 -9.93 10.12
N GLU A 138 15.72 -10.10 11.45
CA GLU A 138 15.85 -9.00 12.40
C GLU A 138 17.05 -8.11 12.07
N GLY A 139 16.82 -6.81 11.94
CA GLY A 139 17.85 -5.84 11.55
C GLY A 139 18.42 -6.02 10.13
N GLY A 140 17.78 -6.83 9.29
CA GLY A 140 18.24 -7.12 7.93
C GLY A 140 19.35 -8.16 7.84
N SER A 141 19.40 -9.13 8.74
CA SER A 141 20.44 -10.18 8.74
C SER A 141 20.53 -11.02 7.44
N TYR A 142 19.48 -11.05 6.63
CA TYR A 142 19.44 -11.75 5.33
C TYR A 142 19.68 -10.83 4.12
N ARG A 143 20.12 -9.59 4.34
CA ARG A 143 20.47 -8.65 3.27
C ARG A 143 21.65 -9.16 2.44
N ILE A 144 21.47 -9.13 1.12
CA ILE A 144 22.53 -9.46 0.16
C ILE A 144 23.03 -8.22 -0.58
N SER A 145 22.30 -7.10 -0.52
CA SER A 145 22.72 -5.83 -1.12
C SER A 145 22.05 -4.61 -0.46
N ASP A 146 22.25 -3.44 -1.07
CA ASP A 146 21.58 -2.17 -0.73
C ASP A 146 20.15 -2.07 -1.24
N ASN A 147 19.73 -2.92 -2.18
CA ASN A 147 18.37 -2.93 -2.73
C ASN A 147 17.70 -4.32 -2.77
N SER A 148 18.34 -5.37 -2.25
CA SER A 148 17.76 -6.70 -2.07
C SER A 148 18.14 -7.44 -0.77
N CYS A 149 17.33 -8.43 -0.39
CA CYS A 149 17.64 -9.47 0.58
C CYS A 149 17.05 -10.82 0.13
N VAL A 150 17.45 -11.91 0.78
CA VAL A 150 16.97 -13.27 0.44
C VAL A 150 16.51 -14.07 1.65
N GLU A 151 15.22 -14.39 1.72
CA GLU A 151 14.69 -15.25 2.80
C GLU A 151 15.19 -16.70 2.67
N PRO A 152 15.73 -17.27 3.76
CA PRO A 152 16.49 -18.52 3.70
C PRO A 152 15.63 -19.79 3.53
N GLU A 153 14.38 -19.82 3.98
CA GLU A 153 13.56 -21.04 3.89
C GLU A 153 12.94 -21.25 2.51
N THR A 154 12.61 -20.16 1.83
CA THR A 154 11.89 -20.16 0.55
C THR A 154 12.75 -19.70 -0.63
N ASN A 155 14.02 -19.34 -0.36
CA ASN A 155 15.02 -18.88 -1.33
C ASN A 155 14.51 -17.77 -2.24
N LEU A 156 13.95 -16.80 -1.57
CA LEU A 156 13.23 -15.74 -2.18
C LEU A 156 14.08 -14.52 -2.42
N THR A 157 13.95 -13.84 -3.57
CA THR A 157 14.49 -12.48 -3.71
C THR A 157 13.47 -11.39 -3.50
N VAL A 158 13.92 -10.32 -2.85
CA VAL A 158 13.05 -9.17 -2.59
C VAL A 158 13.77 -7.93 -2.90
N HIS A 159 13.07 -7.09 -3.62
CA HIS A 159 13.61 -5.90 -4.20
C HIS A 159 12.94 -4.68 -3.60
N PHE A 160 13.74 -3.73 -3.13
CA PHE A 160 13.22 -2.46 -2.62
C PHE A 160 13.13 -1.47 -3.73
N LEU A 161 11.93 -0.90 -3.83
CA LEU A 161 11.68 0.13 -4.80
C LEU A 161 12.58 1.32 -4.54
N ASP A 162 13.18 1.84 -5.61
CA ASP A 162 14.00 3.04 -5.56
C ASP A 162 13.18 4.18 -4.92
N ARG A 163 13.68 4.72 -3.80
CA ARG A 163 13.00 5.78 -3.05
C ARG A 163 12.87 7.09 -3.84
N ASN A 164 13.65 7.28 -4.90
CA ASN A 164 13.50 8.39 -5.85
C ASN A 164 12.27 8.20 -6.75
N LEU A 165 11.96 6.95 -7.15
CA LEU A 165 10.84 6.60 -8.02
C LEU A 165 9.54 6.32 -7.23
N PHE A 166 9.66 5.77 -6.02
CA PHE A 166 8.56 5.39 -5.12
C PHE A 166 8.73 5.99 -3.70
N PRO A 167 8.84 7.32 -3.56
CA PRO A 167 8.97 7.97 -2.27
C PRO A 167 7.81 7.69 -1.31
N ASN A 168 8.16 7.53 -0.03
CA ASN A 168 7.22 7.48 1.08
C ASN A 168 7.05 8.85 1.76
N GLY A 169 6.27 8.87 2.83
CA GLY A 169 5.93 10.01 3.66
C GLY A 169 7.10 10.76 4.29
N ALA A 170 8.21 10.06 4.54
CA ALA A 170 9.40 10.60 5.19
C ALA A 170 10.50 10.99 4.18
N TYR A 171 10.29 10.75 2.89
CA TYR A 171 11.33 10.89 1.88
C TYR A 171 11.74 12.35 1.66
N ILE A 172 12.99 12.67 2.03
CA ILE A 172 13.75 13.91 1.75
C ILE A 172 12.89 15.19 1.83
N ASN A 173 12.04 15.29 2.85
CA ASN A 173 11.19 16.47 3.06
C ASN A 173 10.36 16.86 1.82
N LEU A 174 10.04 15.89 0.96
CA LEU A 174 9.33 16.12 -0.31
C LEU A 174 7.94 16.73 -0.08
N TRP A 175 7.29 16.30 1.00
CA TRP A 175 5.99 16.82 1.44
C TRP A 175 6.01 18.27 1.93
N GLN A 176 7.19 18.84 2.18
CA GLN A 176 7.35 20.24 2.61
C GLN A 176 7.64 21.17 1.43
N LYS A 177 7.73 20.64 0.20
CA LYS A 177 8.00 21.44 -1.00
C LYS A 177 6.75 22.23 -1.41
N LYS A 178 6.96 23.47 -1.87
CA LYS A 178 5.89 24.39 -2.30
C LYS A 178 4.94 23.80 -3.36
N ASN A 179 5.47 22.97 -4.25
CA ASN A 179 4.67 22.22 -5.22
C ASN A 179 5.15 20.77 -5.24
N VAL A 180 4.51 19.93 -4.42
CA VAL A 180 4.88 18.52 -4.24
C VAL A 180 4.76 17.76 -5.55
N LYS A 181 3.62 17.92 -6.26
CA LYS A 181 3.35 17.27 -7.56
C LYS A 181 4.47 17.56 -8.57
N LYS A 182 4.76 18.84 -8.83
CA LYS A 182 5.81 19.26 -9.77
C LYS A 182 7.19 18.76 -9.32
N THR A 183 7.50 18.87 -8.03
CA THR A 183 8.80 18.42 -7.51
C THR A 183 8.98 16.91 -7.69
N CYS A 184 7.95 16.13 -7.45
CA CYS A 184 8.01 14.68 -7.64
C CYS A 184 8.19 14.34 -9.12
N MET A 185 7.39 14.94 -10.00
CA MET A 185 7.49 14.71 -11.45
C MET A 185 8.87 15.08 -12.01
N MET A 186 9.46 16.21 -11.58
CA MET A 186 10.81 16.61 -11.99
C MET A 186 11.91 15.64 -11.53
N LYS A 187 11.67 14.91 -10.43
CA LYS A 187 12.57 13.85 -9.94
C LYS A 187 12.37 12.51 -10.64
N GLY A 188 11.35 12.40 -11.50
CA GLY A 188 10.98 11.13 -12.12
C GLY A 188 10.17 10.20 -11.21
N CYS A 189 9.56 10.72 -10.13
CA CYS A 189 8.68 9.91 -9.30
C CYS A 189 7.57 9.27 -10.14
N LEU A 190 7.33 7.98 -9.93
CA LEU A 190 6.15 7.29 -10.47
C LEU A 190 5.01 7.30 -9.45
N VAL A 191 5.35 7.19 -8.16
CA VAL A 191 4.39 7.04 -7.07
C VAL A 191 4.83 7.86 -5.86
N LEU A 192 3.89 8.37 -5.05
CA LEU A 192 4.17 9.02 -3.77
C LEU A 192 3.15 8.57 -2.72
N HIS A 193 3.63 8.04 -1.60
CA HIS A 193 2.77 7.54 -0.53
C HIS A 193 2.63 8.56 0.61
N ASN A 194 1.38 8.83 0.99
CA ASN A 194 1.01 9.72 2.09
C ASN A 194 1.10 9.07 3.49
N ASN A 195 2.05 8.17 3.73
CA ASN A 195 2.31 7.63 5.07
C ASN A 195 3.17 8.59 5.93
N TRP A 196 3.65 8.16 7.10
CA TRP A 196 4.36 9.02 8.09
C TRP A 196 3.57 10.26 8.56
N ILE A 197 2.25 10.14 8.61
CA ILE A 197 1.35 11.14 9.18
C ILE A 197 0.13 10.39 9.74
N SER A 198 -0.27 10.72 10.97
CA SER A 198 -1.40 10.08 11.65
C SER A 198 -2.59 11.01 11.73
N GLY A 199 -3.79 10.44 11.59
CA GLY A 199 -5.07 11.16 11.64
C GLY A 199 -5.62 11.53 10.27
N ARG A 200 -6.92 11.28 10.08
CA ARG A 200 -7.65 11.53 8.83
C ARG A 200 -7.57 13.00 8.39
N MET A 201 -7.78 13.93 9.32
CA MET A 201 -7.77 15.37 9.02
C MET A 201 -6.38 15.82 8.58
N LYS A 202 -5.33 15.49 9.32
CA LYS A 202 -3.95 15.81 8.93
C LYS A 202 -3.57 15.20 7.58
N LYS A 203 -3.99 13.96 7.31
CA LYS A 203 -3.81 13.33 5.99
C LYS A 203 -4.50 14.15 4.90
N LEU A 204 -5.77 14.53 5.11
CA LEU A 204 -6.57 15.33 4.18
C LEU A 204 -5.95 16.69 3.90
N ASP A 205 -5.59 17.43 4.96
CA ASP A 205 -4.96 18.74 4.87
C ASP A 205 -3.67 18.68 4.04
N ARG A 206 -2.82 17.67 4.30
CA ARG A 206 -1.60 17.45 3.51
C ARG A 206 -1.91 17.21 2.03
N ARG A 207 -3.01 16.53 1.68
CA ARG A 207 -3.40 16.32 0.25
C ARG A 207 -3.81 17.63 -0.43
N ILE A 208 -4.60 18.44 0.28
CA ILE A 208 -5.14 19.70 -0.24
C ILE A 208 -3.99 20.69 -0.45
N VAL A 209 -3.18 20.93 0.59
CA VAL A 209 -2.08 21.90 0.55
C VAL A 209 -0.97 21.50 -0.43
N SER A 210 -0.76 20.20 -0.65
CA SER A 210 0.23 19.71 -1.62
C SER A 210 -0.21 19.79 -3.08
N GLY A 211 -1.46 20.16 -3.35
CA GLY A 211 -2.03 20.21 -4.71
C GLY A 211 -2.23 18.82 -5.32
N LEU A 212 -2.37 17.78 -4.49
CA LEU A 212 -2.60 16.40 -4.89
C LEU A 212 -4.06 15.97 -4.77
N TRP A 213 -4.94 16.90 -4.38
CA TRP A 213 -6.38 16.69 -4.32
C TRP A 213 -7.03 17.11 -5.66
N GLU A 214 -7.32 16.13 -6.51
CA GLU A 214 -7.94 16.36 -7.84
C GLU A 214 -9.47 16.21 -7.81
N TYR A 215 -10.05 15.79 -6.68
CA TYR A 215 -11.49 15.58 -6.55
C TYR A 215 -12.21 16.89 -6.23
N ASP A 216 -13.02 17.37 -7.17
CA ASP A 216 -13.89 18.51 -6.97
C ASP A 216 -15.08 18.13 -6.07
N THR A 217 -15.10 18.64 -4.83
CA THR A 217 -16.17 18.37 -3.86
C THR A 217 -17.51 18.98 -4.28
N SER A 218 -17.52 19.96 -5.19
CA SER A 218 -18.76 20.53 -5.75
C SER A 218 -19.44 19.59 -6.77
N ARG A 219 -18.75 18.55 -7.22
CA ARG A 219 -19.27 17.51 -8.14
C ARG A 219 -19.76 16.26 -7.42
N MET A 220 -19.89 16.27 -6.10
CA MET A 220 -20.74 15.28 -5.44
C MET A 220 -22.11 15.38 -6.09
N CYS A 221 -22.56 14.33 -6.77
CA CYS A 221 -23.92 14.25 -7.24
C CYS A 221 -24.82 14.54 -6.04
N LEU A 222 -25.45 15.71 -6.02
CA LEU A 222 -26.56 15.98 -5.14
C LEU A 222 -27.60 14.93 -5.51
N GLN A 223 -27.71 13.90 -4.68
CA GLN A 223 -28.81 12.97 -4.74
C GLN A 223 -30.05 13.82 -4.39
N ARG A 224 -30.71 14.33 -5.42
CA ARG A 224 -32.05 14.90 -5.32
C ARG A 224 -33.06 13.76 -5.34
#